data_AF-A0A2K1R7C9-F1
#
_entry.id   AF-A0A2K1R7C9-F1
#
_cell.length_a   1.000
_cell.length_b   1.000
_cell.length_c   1.000
_cell.angle_alpha   90.00
_cell.angle_beta   90.00
_cell.angle_gamma   90.00
#
_symmetry.space_group_name_H-M   'P 1'
#
loop_
_entity.id
_entity.type
_entity.pdbx_description
1 polymer ?
#
loop_
_entity_poly.entity_id
_entity_poly.type
_entity_poly.pdbx_seq_one_letter_code
_entity_poly.pdbx_strand_id
1 'polypeptide(L)'
;MHDSGWLIFEFLSESAMLDTLGGGPYSVFGRPLILQVMPDFFDFTPPDLTKMPTWVRFPNLPIRCWTPLYLSKLASVIGRPLHCDEPTYTKSKLFYARVLIEVDLLGTLPDLVSVQLPNGSTLGQQVIYESLPRFCKNCASMGHSTSSCKKSSSKRKLSSSEGHTATSPSTAKPTAEPQHLSGCSIVPLAGPLTKVTDTPTSWRQSSPGRKRTKVFLANTIASTSVFGPPSC
;
A
#
# COMPACT_ATOMS: atom_id res chain seq x y z
N MET A 1 22.23 4.63 -19.58
CA MET A 1 22.00 4.52 -18.13
C MET A 1 22.61 5.76 -17.52
N HIS A 2 21.87 6.52 -16.72
CA HIS A 2 22.45 7.70 -16.07
C HIS A 2 23.43 7.24 -14.98
N ASP A 3 24.49 8.00 -14.68
CA ASP A 3 25.53 7.59 -13.72
C ASP A 3 24.97 7.37 -12.30
N SER A 4 23.85 8.02 -11.98
CA SER A 4 23.12 7.81 -10.72
C SER A 4 22.20 6.56 -10.72
N GLY A 5 22.26 5.72 -11.76
CA GLY A 5 21.54 4.45 -11.82
C GLY A 5 20.06 4.55 -12.22
N TRP A 6 19.64 5.70 -12.76
CA TRP A 6 18.27 5.91 -13.24
C TRP A 6 18.10 5.45 -14.68
N LEU A 7 16.91 4.93 -14.97
CA LEU A 7 16.46 4.63 -16.32
C LEU A 7 15.13 5.34 -16.55
N ILE A 8 14.95 5.91 -17.74
CA ILE A 8 13.72 6.62 -18.10
C ILE A 8 13.12 5.88 -19.28
N PHE A 9 11.84 5.55 -19.18
CA PHE A 9 11.07 4.98 -20.27
C PHE A 9 10.01 5.95 -20.72
N GLU A 10 9.76 5.93 -22.01
CA GLU A 10 8.75 6.75 -22.63
C GLU A 10 7.71 5.83 -23.27
N PHE A 11 6.48 5.94 -22.77
CA PHE A 11 5.37 5.15 -23.27
C PHE A 11 4.57 5.96 -24.28
N LEU A 12 4.16 5.29 -25.35
CA LEU A 12 3.27 5.86 -26.36
C LEU A 12 1.80 5.89 -25.89
N SER A 13 1.46 5.06 -24.90
CA SER A 13 0.14 4.99 -24.29
C SER A 13 0.25 5.03 -22.77
N GLU A 14 -0.62 5.82 -22.16
CA GLU A 14 -0.77 5.86 -20.70
C GLU A 14 -1.26 4.51 -20.14
N SER A 15 -2.11 3.79 -20.87
CA SER A 15 -2.57 2.46 -20.44
C SER A 15 -1.40 1.47 -20.35
N ALA A 16 -0.55 1.42 -21.38
CA ALA A 16 0.65 0.57 -21.39
C ALA A 16 1.62 0.93 -20.25
N MET A 17 1.73 2.21 -19.94
CA MET A 17 2.50 2.70 -18.80
C MET A 17 1.94 2.18 -17.47
N LEU A 18 0.63 2.33 -17.25
CA LEU A 18 -0.06 1.94 -16.01
C LEU A 18 -0.08 0.42 -15.81
N ASP A 19 -0.26 -0.34 -16.88
CA ASP A 19 -0.15 -1.80 -16.87
C ASP A 19 1.28 -2.23 -16.48
N THR A 20 2.30 -1.56 -17.02
CA THR A 20 3.70 -1.82 -16.66
C THR A 20 3.99 -1.39 -15.22
N LEU A 21 3.43 -0.28 -14.73
CA LEU A 21 3.64 0.17 -13.35
C LEU A 21 3.15 -0.84 -12.31
N GLY A 22 2.02 -1.51 -12.57
CA GLY A 22 1.48 -2.52 -11.67
C GLY A 22 1.84 -3.96 -12.00
N GLY A 23 2.47 -4.25 -13.14
CA GLY A 23 2.64 -5.60 -13.68
C GLY A 23 3.49 -6.56 -12.84
N GLY A 24 4.31 -6.05 -11.93
CA GLY A 24 4.98 -6.85 -10.92
C GLY A 24 6.36 -6.32 -10.54
N PRO A 25 7.11 -7.05 -9.71
CA PRO A 25 8.48 -6.70 -9.39
C PRO A 25 9.36 -6.91 -10.63
N TYR A 26 9.86 -5.83 -11.20
CA TYR A 26 10.81 -5.88 -12.30
C TYR A 26 12.22 -6.05 -11.75
N SER A 27 13.08 -6.76 -12.47
CA SER A 27 14.49 -6.87 -12.11
C SER A 27 15.37 -6.82 -13.35
N VAL A 28 16.54 -6.20 -13.21
CA VAL A 28 17.59 -6.15 -14.24
C VAL A 28 18.87 -6.65 -13.60
N PHE A 29 19.46 -7.71 -14.17
CA PHE A 29 20.63 -8.40 -13.60
C PHE A 29 20.47 -8.79 -12.12
N GLY A 30 19.28 -9.26 -11.74
CA GLY A 30 18.97 -9.66 -10.37
C GLY A 30 18.78 -8.50 -9.38
N ARG A 31 18.81 -7.25 -9.85
CA ARG A 31 18.55 -6.06 -9.03
C ARG A 31 17.09 -5.62 -9.17
N PRO A 32 16.32 -5.48 -8.08
CA PRO A 32 14.94 -5.05 -8.16
C PRO A 32 14.84 -3.60 -8.60
N LEU A 33 13.89 -3.36 -9.49
CA LEU A 33 13.54 -2.08 -10.07
C LEU A 33 12.25 -1.55 -9.45
N ILE A 34 12.23 -0.25 -9.20
CA ILE A 34 11.06 0.45 -8.69
C ILE A 34 10.57 1.37 -9.80
N LEU A 35 9.32 1.16 -10.23
CA LEU A 35 8.72 1.96 -11.29
C LEU A 35 7.84 3.03 -10.65
N GLN A 36 8.03 4.27 -11.06
CA GLN A 36 7.19 5.40 -10.65
C GLN A 36 6.90 6.29 -11.85
N VAL A 37 5.70 6.89 -11.86
CA VAL A 37 5.33 7.91 -12.84
C VAL A 37 6.25 9.12 -12.63
N MET A 38 6.83 9.63 -13.73
CA MET A 38 7.68 10.81 -13.64
C MET A 38 6.84 12.05 -13.31
N PRO A 39 7.13 12.78 -12.21
CA PRO A 39 6.48 14.05 -11.92
C PRO A 39 6.88 15.09 -12.97
N ASP A 40 6.03 16.11 -13.16
CA ASP A 40 6.27 17.19 -14.13
C ASP A 40 7.60 17.93 -13.85
N PHE A 41 7.97 18.05 -12.58
CA PHE A 41 9.21 18.66 -12.10
C PHE A 41 10.13 17.59 -11.49
N PHE A 42 10.62 16.68 -12.32
CA PHE A 42 11.54 15.63 -11.91
C PHE A 42 12.96 16.17 -11.69
N ASP A 43 13.59 15.78 -10.58
CA ASP A 43 15.02 15.87 -10.35
C ASP A 43 15.59 14.48 -10.01
N PHE A 44 16.92 14.38 -9.94
CA PHE A 44 17.59 13.11 -9.64
C PHE A 44 17.74 12.85 -8.13
N THR A 45 16.96 13.52 -7.28
CA THR A 45 16.96 13.21 -5.85
C THR A 45 16.42 11.79 -5.63
N PRO A 46 16.97 11.03 -4.68
CA PRO A 46 16.48 9.68 -4.39
C PRO A 46 14.97 9.71 -4.14
N PRO A 47 14.17 8.89 -4.84
CA PRO A 47 12.74 9.00 -4.76
C PRO A 47 12.24 8.48 -3.41
N ASP A 48 11.06 8.94 -3.01
CA ASP A 48 10.35 8.37 -1.87
C ASP A 48 9.89 6.95 -2.21
N LEU A 49 10.56 5.97 -1.60
CA LEU A 49 10.31 4.54 -1.81
C LEU A 49 9.23 3.98 -0.88
N THR A 50 8.56 4.84 -0.11
CA THR A 50 7.46 4.45 0.76
C THR A 50 6.16 4.30 -0.02
N LYS A 51 6.03 4.96 -1.17
CA LYS A 51 4.83 4.92 -2.02
C LYS A 51 5.05 4.06 -3.25
N MET A 52 4.12 3.16 -3.52
CA MET A 52 4.24 2.23 -4.64
C MET A 52 2.91 1.97 -5.35
N PRO A 53 2.87 2.01 -6.70
CA PRO A 53 1.71 1.56 -7.46
C PRO A 53 1.52 0.05 -7.29
N THR A 54 0.32 -0.37 -6.88
CA THR A 54 -0.03 -1.77 -6.63
C THR A 54 -1.41 -2.07 -7.21
N TRP A 55 -1.54 -3.15 -7.98
CA TRP A 55 -2.85 -3.66 -8.39
C TRP A 55 -3.56 -4.30 -7.20
N VAL A 56 -4.80 -3.88 -6.98
CA VAL A 56 -5.68 -4.35 -5.91
C VAL A 56 -6.94 -4.94 -6.52
N ARG A 57 -7.32 -6.14 -6.07
CA ARG A 57 -8.56 -6.82 -6.45
C ARG A 57 -9.61 -6.68 -5.36
N PHE A 58 -10.83 -6.44 -5.80
CA PHE A 58 -12.04 -6.39 -4.99
C PHE A 58 -12.97 -7.54 -5.43
N PRO A 59 -12.79 -8.76 -4.91
CA PRO A 59 -13.66 -9.88 -5.23
C PRO A 59 -15.07 -9.64 -4.67
N ASN A 60 -16.07 -10.22 -5.34
CA ASN A 60 -17.48 -10.18 -4.92
C ASN A 60 -18.08 -8.77 -4.78
N LEU A 61 -17.41 -7.73 -5.30
CA LEU A 61 -17.97 -6.38 -5.36
C LEU A 61 -19.14 -6.38 -6.36
N PRO A 62 -20.37 -5.96 -5.99
CA PRO A 62 -21.51 -5.96 -6.91
C PRO A 62 -21.22 -5.14 -8.17
N ILE A 63 -21.60 -5.65 -9.34
CA ILE A 63 -21.30 -5.03 -10.65
C ILE A 63 -21.82 -3.60 -10.79
N ARG A 64 -22.90 -3.24 -10.08
CA ARG A 64 -23.42 -1.86 -10.03
C ARG A 64 -22.46 -0.88 -9.36
N CYS A 65 -21.54 -1.37 -8.54
CA CYS A 65 -20.50 -0.60 -7.88
C CYS A 65 -19.23 -0.46 -8.73
N TRP A 66 -19.16 -1.10 -9.91
CA TRP A 66 -18.04 -0.98 -10.84
C TRP A 66 -18.19 0.28 -11.70
N THR A 67 -18.38 1.40 -11.02
CA THR A 67 -18.36 2.72 -11.64
C THR A 67 -17.04 3.38 -11.30
N PRO A 68 -16.45 4.14 -12.24
CA PRO A 68 -15.33 5.04 -11.99
C PRO A 68 -15.34 5.73 -10.62
N LEU A 69 -16.47 6.36 -10.29
CA LEU A 69 -16.63 7.16 -9.08
C LEU A 69 -16.61 6.29 -7.82
N TYR A 70 -17.34 5.16 -7.83
CA TYR A 70 -17.40 4.29 -6.66
C TYR A 70 -16.06 3.58 -6.42
N LEU A 71 -15.44 3.06 -7.47
CA LEU A 71 -14.13 2.41 -7.38
C LEU A 71 -13.05 3.38 -6.90
N SER A 72 -13.06 4.63 -7.39
CA SER A 72 -12.14 5.67 -6.92
C SER A 72 -12.34 5.96 -5.43
N LYS A 73 -13.59 6.09 -4.96
CA LYS A 73 -13.90 6.27 -3.53
C LYS A 73 -13.45 5.09 -2.67
N LEU A 74 -13.77 3.86 -3.08
CA LEU A 74 -13.35 2.64 -2.38
C LEU A 74 -11.82 2.56 -2.30
N ALA A 75 -11.14 2.76 -3.44
CA ALA A 75 -9.69 2.73 -3.51
C ALA A 75 -9.02 3.85 -2.69
N SER A 76 -9.66 5.02 -2.58
CA SER A 76 -9.18 6.15 -1.78
C SER A 76 -9.06 5.85 -0.29
N VAL A 77 -9.78 4.83 0.22
CA VAL A 77 -9.64 4.35 1.60
C VAL A 77 -8.29 3.64 1.80
N ILE A 78 -7.74 3.06 0.75
CA ILE A 78 -6.49 2.27 0.78
C ILE A 78 -5.28 3.14 0.42
N GLY A 79 -5.42 4.02 -0.55
CA GLY A 79 -4.34 4.86 -1.07
C GLY A 79 -4.82 5.76 -2.20
N ARG A 80 -3.91 6.29 -3.02
CA ARG A 80 -4.28 7.17 -4.14
C ARG A 80 -4.65 6.34 -5.37
N PRO A 81 -5.91 6.37 -5.86
CA PRO A 81 -6.31 5.61 -7.03
C PRO A 81 -5.65 6.18 -8.31
N LEU A 82 -5.07 5.30 -9.13
CA LEU A 82 -4.35 5.66 -10.36
C LEU A 82 -5.10 5.24 -11.62
N HIS A 83 -5.67 4.03 -11.62
CA HIS A 83 -6.32 3.47 -12.81
C HIS A 83 -7.23 2.28 -12.48
N CYS A 84 -8.12 1.90 -13.39
CA CYS A 84 -8.84 0.63 -13.36
C CYS A 84 -8.52 -0.15 -14.64
N ASP A 85 -8.44 -1.48 -14.56
CA ASP A 85 -8.15 -2.27 -15.76
C ASP A 85 -9.32 -2.29 -16.76
N GLU A 86 -9.00 -2.57 -18.02
CA GLU A 86 -9.99 -2.59 -19.10
C GLU A 86 -11.16 -3.55 -18.82
N PRO A 87 -10.96 -4.77 -18.27
CA PRO A 87 -12.06 -5.65 -17.93
C PRO A 87 -12.99 -5.11 -16.83
N THR A 88 -12.47 -4.40 -15.83
CA THR A 88 -13.29 -3.74 -14.80
C THR A 88 -14.06 -2.58 -15.40
N TYR A 89 -13.43 -1.78 -16.26
CA TYR A 89 -14.05 -0.64 -16.90
C TYR A 89 -15.18 -1.05 -17.86
N THR A 90 -14.90 -2.01 -18.74
CA THR A 90 -15.86 -2.55 -19.73
C THR A 90 -16.87 -3.52 -19.13
N LYS A 91 -16.64 -3.98 -17.88
CA LYS A 91 -17.44 -5.02 -17.22
C LYS A 91 -17.50 -6.32 -18.02
N SER A 92 -16.44 -6.62 -18.77
CA SER A 92 -16.36 -7.80 -19.66
C SER A 92 -15.96 -9.08 -18.93
N LYS A 93 -15.25 -8.96 -17.80
CA LYS A 93 -14.80 -10.12 -16.99
C LYS A 93 -15.30 -10.00 -15.55
N LEU A 94 -16.36 -10.74 -15.23
CA LEU A 94 -17.16 -10.59 -13.99
C LEU A 94 -16.64 -11.38 -12.78
N PHE A 95 -15.32 -11.47 -12.57
CA PHE A 95 -14.78 -12.18 -11.39
C PHE A 95 -14.48 -11.24 -10.21
N TYR A 96 -13.88 -10.08 -10.50
CA TYR A 96 -13.48 -9.09 -9.50
C TYR A 96 -13.28 -7.73 -10.17
N ALA A 97 -13.48 -6.64 -9.43
CA ALA A 97 -12.99 -5.34 -9.87
C ALA A 97 -11.51 -5.21 -9.54
N ARG A 98 -10.73 -4.57 -10.41
CA ARG A 98 -9.29 -4.39 -10.25
C ARG A 98 -8.91 -2.93 -10.45
N VAL A 99 -8.17 -2.38 -9.50
CA VAL A 99 -7.77 -0.96 -9.47
C VAL A 99 -6.29 -0.86 -9.13
N LEU A 100 -5.56 -0.03 -9.87
CA LEU A 100 -4.18 0.34 -9.60
C LEU A 100 -4.19 1.47 -8.58
N ILE A 101 -3.56 1.26 -7.43
CA ILE A 101 -3.56 2.19 -6.29
C ILE A 101 -2.12 2.46 -5.89
N GLU A 102 -1.73 3.72 -5.76
CA GLU A 102 -0.50 4.12 -5.08
C GLU A 102 -0.71 4.00 -3.58
N VAL A 103 -0.10 2.97 -2.99
CA VAL A 103 -0.22 2.65 -1.55
C VAL A 103 0.99 3.15 -0.79
N ASP A 104 0.78 3.54 0.47
CA ASP A 104 1.85 3.85 1.42
C ASP A 104 2.25 2.58 2.20
N LEU A 105 3.49 2.15 2.02
CA LEU A 105 4.07 0.94 2.62
C LEU A 105 4.42 1.12 4.11
N LEU A 106 4.51 2.36 4.61
CA LEU A 106 4.63 2.63 6.05
C LEU A 106 3.28 2.42 6.75
N GLY A 107 2.19 2.76 6.07
CA GLY A 107 0.82 2.61 6.53
C GLY A 107 0.40 1.15 6.77
N THR A 108 -0.71 0.98 7.49
CA THR A 108 -1.37 -0.32 7.60
C THR A 108 -2.23 -0.54 6.36
N LEU A 109 -1.93 -1.58 5.60
CA LEU A 109 -2.69 -1.96 4.41
C LEU A 109 -3.86 -2.85 4.85
N PRO A 110 -5.12 -2.42 4.70
CA PRO A 110 -6.27 -3.19 5.16
C PRO A 110 -6.62 -4.34 4.20
N ASP A 111 -6.86 -5.54 4.74
CA ASP A 111 -7.36 -6.70 3.97
C ASP A 111 -8.89 -6.71 3.84
N LEU A 112 -9.59 -5.87 4.62
CA LEU A 112 -11.04 -5.74 4.64
C LEU A 112 -11.43 -4.27 4.86
N VAL A 113 -12.33 -3.75 4.03
CA VAL A 113 -12.86 -2.38 4.12
C VAL A 113 -14.38 -2.42 4.20
N SER A 114 -14.97 -1.76 5.18
CA SER A 114 -16.42 -1.62 5.28
C SER A 114 -16.93 -0.54 4.33
N VAL A 115 -17.83 -0.88 3.42
CA VAL A 115 -18.41 0.05 2.45
C VAL A 115 -19.93 0.02 2.45
N GLN A 116 -20.54 1.19 2.23
CA GLN A 116 -21.98 1.30 2.03
C GLN A 116 -22.34 1.10 0.57
N LEU A 117 -23.19 0.11 0.30
CA LEU A 117 -23.71 -0.17 -1.02
C LEU A 117 -24.84 0.80 -1.37
N PRO A 118 -25.14 1.01 -2.67
CA PRO A 118 -26.22 1.92 -3.10
C PRO A 118 -27.63 1.56 -2.61
N ASN A 119 -27.85 0.32 -2.15
CA ASN A 119 -29.10 -0.14 -1.55
C ASN A 119 -29.19 0.16 -0.04
N GLY A 120 -28.19 0.83 0.55
CA GLY A 120 -28.12 1.16 1.97
C GLY A 120 -27.54 0.06 2.87
N SER A 121 -27.23 -1.13 2.34
CA SER A 121 -26.58 -2.20 3.12
C SER A 121 -25.07 -2.00 3.19
N THR A 122 -24.45 -2.45 4.29
CA THR A 122 -23.00 -2.43 4.46
C THR A 122 -22.37 -3.75 3.99
N LEU A 123 -21.28 -3.66 3.24
CA LEU A 123 -20.48 -4.80 2.77
C LEU A 123 -19.06 -4.72 3.35
N GLY A 124 -18.58 -5.81 3.94
CA GLY A 124 -17.17 -6.01 4.21
C GLY A 124 -16.44 -6.38 2.92
N GLN A 125 -15.92 -5.38 2.22
CA GLN A 125 -15.20 -5.58 0.96
C GLN A 125 -13.80 -6.12 1.24
N GLN A 126 -13.53 -7.36 0.79
CA GLN A 126 -12.19 -7.93 0.82
C GLN A 126 -11.26 -7.17 -0.12
N VAL A 127 -10.01 -6.99 0.30
CA VAL A 127 -8.95 -6.30 -0.45
C VAL A 127 -7.82 -7.30 -0.66
N ILE A 128 -7.45 -7.55 -1.93
CA ILE A 128 -6.36 -8.47 -2.27
C ILE A 128 -5.30 -7.72 -3.08
N TYR A 129 -4.10 -7.59 -2.53
CA TYR A 129 -2.95 -6.98 -3.20
C TYR A 129 -2.23 -8.00 -4.08
N GLU A 130 -1.95 -7.66 -5.34
CA GLU A 130 -1.33 -8.61 -6.28
C GLU A 130 0.18 -8.75 -6.10
N SER A 131 0.89 -7.65 -5.87
CA SER A 131 2.33 -7.69 -5.62
C SER A 131 2.78 -6.56 -4.70
N LEU A 132 3.11 -6.90 -3.46
CA LEU A 132 3.77 -6.00 -2.52
C LEU A 132 5.24 -6.41 -2.36
N PRO A 133 6.20 -5.46 -2.37
CA PRO A 133 7.59 -5.75 -2.13
C PRO A 133 7.80 -6.10 -0.66
N ARG A 134 8.93 -6.75 -0.38
CA ARG A 134 9.43 -6.84 1.00
C ARG A 134 9.85 -5.45 1.43
N PHE A 135 9.10 -4.84 2.33
CA PHE A 135 9.35 -3.50 2.85
C PHE A 135 9.58 -3.53 4.35
N CYS A 136 10.59 -2.79 4.80
CA CYS A 136 10.92 -2.65 6.21
C CYS A 136 10.46 -1.28 6.73
N LYS A 137 9.41 -1.30 7.56
CA LYS A 137 8.89 -0.10 8.23
C LYS A 137 9.88 0.54 9.22
N ASN A 138 10.86 -0.20 9.72
CA ASN A 138 11.84 0.33 10.69
C ASN A 138 12.89 1.24 10.06
N CYS A 139 13.28 0.97 8.82
CA CYS A 139 14.33 1.71 8.12
C CYS A 139 13.89 2.27 6.76
N ALA A 140 12.59 2.20 6.47
CA ALA A 140 11.94 2.69 5.24
C ALA A 140 12.63 2.20 3.96
N SER A 141 13.11 0.96 3.94
CA SER A 141 13.83 0.39 2.79
C SER A 141 13.20 -0.90 2.31
N MET A 142 13.26 -1.14 1.00
CA MET A 142 12.85 -2.41 0.39
C MET A 142 13.94 -3.48 0.47
N GLY A 143 13.54 -4.73 0.23
CA GLY A 143 14.41 -5.91 0.16
C GLY A 143 14.37 -6.81 1.40
N HIS A 144 13.81 -6.35 2.52
CA HIS A 144 13.63 -7.15 3.72
C HIS A 144 12.38 -6.73 4.50
N SER A 145 11.86 -7.63 5.33
CA SER A 145 10.75 -7.31 6.25
C SER A 145 11.29 -6.68 7.55
N THR A 146 10.41 -6.06 8.32
CA THR A 146 10.74 -5.50 9.65
C THR A 146 11.42 -6.51 10.57
N SER A 147 11.00 -7.78 10.53
CA SER A 147 11.55 -8.87 11.33
C SER A 147 13.02 -9.20 11.00
N SER A 148 13.45 -9.00 9.76
CA SER A 148 14.83 -9.27 9.31
C SER A 148 15.71 -8.03 9.29
N CYS A 149 15.26 -6.94 9.94
CA CYS A 149 15.96 -5.66 9.91
C CYS A 149 17.20 -5.64 10.81
N LYS A 150 18.39 -5.57 10.20
CA LYS A 150 19.68 -5.48 10.90
C LYS A 150 19.85 -4.20 11.73
N LYS A 151 19.08 -3.14 11.43
CA LYS A 151 19.13 -1.85 12.16
C LYS A 151 18.33 -1.86 13.47
N SER A 152 17.56 -2.93 13.74
CA SER A 152 16.72 -3.03 14.95
C SER A 152 17.44 -3.59 16.19
N SER A 153 18.63 -4.17 16.02
CA SER A 153 19.38 -4.84 17.11
C SER A 153 20.06 -3.90 18.10
N SER A 154 20.07 -2.57 17.86
CA SER A 154 20.77 -1.61 18.74
C SER A 154 19.90 -0.96 19.83
N LYS A 155 18.62 -1.36 19.99
CA LYS A 155 17.70 -0.72 20.96
C LYS A 155 17.11 -1.63 22.05
N ARG A 156 17.64 -2.83 22.28
CA ARG A 156 17.23 -3.65 23.44
C ARG A 156 18.41 -4.29 24.16
N LYS A 157 19.03 -3.53 25.06
CA LYS A 157 19.64 -4.05 26.28
C LYS A 157 19.36 -3.05 27.41
N LEU A 158 18.38 -3.34 28.26
CA LEU A 158 18.61 -3.71 29.67
C LEU A 158 17.27 -3.92 30.40
N SER A 159 17.30 -4.78 31.42
CA SER A 159 16.21 -5.33 32.25
C SER A 159 15.47 -6.51 31.59
N SER A 160 15.43 -7.71 32.16
CA SER A 160 15.63 -8.16 33.54
C SER A 160 16.32 -9.53 33.57
N SER A 161 17.24 -9.71 34.52
CA SER A 161 17.70 -11.03 34.97
C SER A 161 16.72 -11.49 36.05
N GLU A 162 15.94 -12.52 35.80
CA GLU A 162 15.19 -13.24 36.84
C GLU A 162 16.03 -14.42 37.33
N GLY A 163 16.32 -14.42 38.63
CA GLY A 163 16.82 -15.57 39.37
C GLY A 163 15.95 -15.78 40.61
N HIS A 164 15.67 -17.06 40.89
CA HIS A 164 15.14 -17.68 42.11
C HIS A 164 13.70 -18.25 42.08
N THR A 165 13.65 -19.52 41.66
CA THR A 165 13.22 -20.72 42.42
C THR A 165 11.98 -20.67 43.33
N ALA A 166 10.98 -21.47 42.93
CA ALA A 166 10.02 -22.32 43.67
C ALA A 166 9.41 -21.86 45.01
N THR A 167 8.07 -21.93 45.12
CA THR A 167 7.29 -22.85 45.98
C THR A 167 5.78 -22.61 45.78
N SER A 168 4.99 -23.69 45.71
CA SER A 168 3.50 -23.77 45.73
C SER A 168 3.09 -24.65 46.92
N PRO A 169 1.80 -24.89 47.27
CA PRO A 169 0.53 -24.15 47.07
C PRO A 169 -0.40 -24.16 48.33
N SER A 170 -1.52 -23.40 48.38
CA SER A 170 -2.77 -23.77 49.12
C SER A 170 -3.89 -22.72 48.89
N THR A 171 -4.96 -23.05 48.14
CA THR A 171 -6.34 -23.40 48.58
C THR A 171 -7.28 -22.22 48.89
N ALA A 172 -8.31 -22.01 48.05
CA ALA A 172 -9.74 -21.94 48.41
C ALA A 172 -10.61 -21.34 47.28
N LYS A 173 -11.74 -22.00 46.99
CA LYS A 173 -12.91 -21.54 46.18
C LYS A 173 -14.05 -21.28 47.19
N PRO A 174 -15.00 -20.33 46.98
CA PRO A 174 -16.27 -20.61 46.25
C PRO A 174 -16.75 -19.39 45.39
N THR A 175 -17.26 -19.60 44.17
CA THR A 175 -18.70 -19.65 43.78
C THR A 175 -19.49 -18.34 43.99
N ALA A 176 -19.86 -17.66 42.88
CA ALA A 176 -21.20 -17.10 42.61
C ALA A 176 -21.28 -16.49 41.18
N GLU A 177 -22.40 -16.70 40.50
CA GLU A 177 -22.85 -16.20 39.20
C GLU A 177 -24.20 -15.45 39.43
N PRO A 178 -24.90 -14.87 38.43
CA PRO A 178 -24.64 -13.69 37.59
C PRO A 178 -25.54 -12.48 37.96
N GLN A 179 -25.19 -11.26 37.52
CA GLN A 179 -26.18 -10.20 37.29
C GLN A 179 -25.91 -9.40 36.00
N HIS A 180 -26.95 -9.41 35.17
CA HIS A 180 -27.21 -8.65 33.96
C HIS A 180 -27.57 -7.19 34.31
N LEU A 181 -26.99 -6.19 33.65
CA LEU A 181 -27.68 -4.95 33.19
C LEU A 181 -26.71 -3.94 32.53
N SER A 182 -27.09 -3.55 31.31
CA SER A 182 -27.08 -2.20 30.73
C SER A 182 -25.81 -1.34 30.80
N GLY A 183 -25.33 -0.94 29.61
CA GLY A 183 -24.40 0.17 29.50
C GLY A 183 -23.96 0.51 28.09
N CYS A 184 -24.92 0.75 27.18
CA CYS A 184 -24.62 1.57 26.00
C CYS A 184 -24.11 2.93 26.49
N SER A 185 -22.95 3.36 26.02
CA SER A 185 -22.60 4.79 26.01
C SER A 185 -21.95 5.15 24.70
N ILE A 186 -22.82 5.78 23.90
CA ILE A 186 -22.58 6.66 22.78
C ILE A 186 -21.49 7.67 23.15
N VAL A 187 -20.51 7.87 22.26
CA VAL A 187 -19.76 9.13 22.19
C VAL A 187 -20.16 9.84 20.89
N PRO A 188 -20.64 11.10 20.94
CA PRO A 188 -21.13 11.81 19.77
C PRO A 188 -19.99 12.31 18.90
N LEU A 189 -20.12 12.06 17.59
CA LEU A 189 -19.37 12.73 16.54
C LEU A 189 -19.99 14.11 16.29
N ALA A 190 -19.32 15.18 16.71
CA ALA A 190 -19.65 16.54 16.27
C ALA A 190 -18.38 17.38 16.17
N GLY A 191 -17.94 17.64 14.94
CA GLY A 191 -16.96 18.65 14.57
C GLY A 191 -17.06 18.94 13.07
N PRO A 192 -17.04 20.22 12.62
CA PRO A 192 -17.68 20.61 11.36
C PRO A 192 -16.88 20.24 10.11
N LEU A 193 -17.59 19.77 9.09
CA LEU A 193 -17.14 19.70 7.70
C LEU A 193 -16.83 21.12 7.20
N THR A 194 -15.55 21.49 7.14
CA THR A 194 -15.12 22.57 6.25
C THR A 194 -15.18 22.04 4.82
N LYS A 195 -16.06 22.64 4.02
CA LYS A 195 -16.18 22.39 2.57
C LYS A 195 -14.83 22.60 1.90
N VAL A 196 -14.18 21.53 1.49
CA VAL A 196 -13.22 21.54 0.39
C VAL A 196 -13.93 20.91 -0.79
N THR A 197 -14.44 21.76 -1.67
CA THR A 197 -14.97 21.36 -2.97
C THR A 197 -13.81 21.02 -3.89
N ASP A 198 -13.29 19.81 -3.74
CA ASP A 198 -12.56 19.15 -4.82
C ASP A 198 -13.51 18.16 -5.49
N THR A 199 -14.05 18.62 -6.61
CA THR A 199 -14.80 17.82 -7.55
C THR A 199 -14.03 16.51 -7.82
N PRO A 200 -14.63 15.33 -7.66
CA PRO A 200 -13.91 14.08 -7.95
C PRO A 200 -13.57 14.10 -9.44
N THR A 201 -12.28 14.07 -9.74
CA THR A 201 -11.76 13.95 -11.10
C THR A 201 -12.29 12.65 -11.67
N SER A 202 -13.38 12.72 -12.43
CA SER A 202 -13.78 11.70 -13.38
C SER A 202 -12.53 11.40 -14.20
N TRP A 203 -12.09 10.14 -14.23
CA TRP A 203 -10.90 9.71 -14.97
C TRP A 203 -10.83 10.46 -16.28
N ARG A 204 -9.91 11.43 -16.36
CA ARG A 204 -9.78 12.28 -17.54
C ARG A 204 -9.32 11.33 -18.64
N GLN A 205 -10.22 10.97 -19.54
CA GLN A 205 -9.82 10.46 -20.84
C GLN A 205 -9.10 11.63 -21.51
N SER A 206 -7.79 11.50 -21.64
CA SER A 206 -7.01 12.40 -22.48
C SER A 206 -7.58 12.29 -23.90
N SER A 207 -8.03 13.42 -24.46
CA SER A 207 -8.32 13.54 -25.89
C SER A 207 -7.12 13.06 -26.72
N PRO A 208 -7.31 12.60 -27.97
CA PRO A 208 -6.24 12.04 -28.80
C PRO A 208 -5.30 13.15 -29.28
N GLY A 209 -4.48 13.66 -28.37
CA GLY A 209 -3.26 14.40 -28.64
C GLY A 209 -2.12 13.55 -28.12
N ARG A 210 -1.12 13.29 -28.95
CA ARG A 210 0.04 12.44 -28.67
C ARG A 210 0.87 13.00 -27.50
N LYS A 211 0.45 12.76 -26.26
CA LYS A 211 1.22 13.07 -25.06
C LYS A 211 2.00 11.82 -24.68
N ARG A 212 3.33 11.93 -24.69
CA ARG A 212 4.23 10.85 -24.27
C ARG A 212 4.34 10.94 -22.76
N THR A 213 4.03 9.84 -22.06
CA THR A 213 4.12 9.78 -20.59
C THR A 213 5.43 9.10 -20.20
N LYS A 214 6.16 9.71 -19.29
CA LYS A 214 7.48 9.23 -18.85
C LYS A 214 7.34 8.49 -17.53
N VAL A 215 8.06 7.38 -17.42
CA VAL A 215 8.27 6.63 -16.19
C VAL A 215 9.76 6.68 -15.89
N PHE A 216 10.11 6.76 -14.61
CA PHE A 216 11.50 6.54 -14.20
C PHE A 216 11.63 5.26 -13.38
N LEU A 217 12.84 4.74 -13.40
CA LEU A 217 13.35 3.70 -12.54
C LEU A 217 14.39 4.29 -11.62
N ALA A 218 14.27 3.99 -10.33
CA ALA A 218 15.38 4.08 -9.40
C ALA A 218 15.84 2.67 -9.02
N ASN A 219 17.15 2.48 -8.98
CA ASN A 219 17.76 1.23 -8.56
C ASN A 219 17.85 1.19 -7.02
N THR A 220 17.49 0.08 -6.40
CA THR A 220 17.42 -0.02 -4.92
C THR A 220 18.78 -0.36 -4.29
N ILE A 221 19.85 0.37 -4.62
CA ILE A 221 21.16 0.11 -4.00
C ILE A 221 21.86 1.39 -3.56
N ALA A 222 21.71 1.71 -2.27
CA ALA A 222 22.79 2.28 -1.48
C ALA A 222 22.94 1.44 -0.19
N SER A 223 23.31 0.17 -0.35
CA SER A 223 24.12 -0.48 0.69
C SER A 223 25.56 -0.24 0.28
N THR A 224 26.17 0.78 0.86
CA THR A 224 27.62 0.97 0.84
C THR A 224 28.27 -0.24 1.52
N SER A 225 28.49 -1.32 0.77
CA SER A 225 29.58 -2.23 1.11
C SER A 225 30.86 -1.48 0.76
N VAL A 226 31.50 -0.92 1.78
CA VAL A 226 32.88 -0.46 1.70
C VAL A 226 33.71 -1.67 1.32
N PHE A 227 34.02 -1.82 0.03
CA PHE A 227 35.14 -2.64 -0.39
C PHE A 227 36.39 -1.84 -0.04
N GLY A 228 37.08 -2.27 1.02
CA GLY A 228 38.41 -1.78 1.35
C GLY A 228 39.38 -2.07 0.20
N PRO A 229 40.47 -1.27 0.07
CA PRO A 229 41.43 -1.46 -1.01
C PRO A 229 42.12 -2.82 -0.90
N PRO A 230 42.52 -3.43 -2.04
CA PRO A 230 43.29 -4.67 -2.02
C PRO A 230 44.64 -4.43 -1.34
N SER A 231 44.99 -5.31 -0.39
CA SER A 231 46.32 -5.35 0.21
C SER A 231 47.36 -5.69 -0.87
N CYS A 232 48.48 -4.97 -0.84
CA CYS A 232 49.65 -5.18 -1.70
C CYS A 232 50.26 -6.57 -1.55
#